data_AF-A0A442G872-F1
#
_entry.id   AF-A0A442G872-F1
#
_cell.length_a   1.000
_cell.length_b   1.000
_cell.length_c   1.000
_cell.angle_alpha   90.00
_cell.angle_beta   90.00
_cell.angle_gamma   90.00
#
_symmetry.space_group_name_H-M   'P 1'
#
loop_
_entity.id
_entity.type
_entity.pdbx_description
1 polymer ?
#
loop_
_entity_poly.entity_id
_entity_poly.type
_entity_poly.pdbx_seq_one_letter_code
_entity_poly.pdbx_strand_id
1 'polypeptide(L)' 'CALADQAVADPAFFDEPSVSDQGFERLDGWLKFPSDISTDIEQNNVVSAKITESGSCDQAMVIFHHWNASARNRQ' A
#
# COMPACT_ATOMS: atom_id res chain seq x y z
N CYS A 1 -8.55 -7.36 -13.95
CA CYS A 1 -7.61 -6.30 -13.48
C CYS A 1 -6.34 -7.04 -13.16
N ALA A 2 -5.23 -6.80 -13.87
CA ALA A 2 -4.13 -7.77 -13.95
C ALA A 2 -3.65 -8.34 -12.60
N LEU A 3 -3.53 -7.49 -11.57
CA LEU A 3 -3.14 -7.92 -10.22
C LEU A 3 -4.22 -8.76 -9.50
N ALA A 4 -5.50 -8.43 -9.69
CA ALA A 4 -6.59 -9.23 -9.14
C ALA A 4 -6.67 -10.60 -9.82
N ASP A 5 -6.41 -10.65 -11.13
CA ASP A 5 -6.42 -11.91 -11.88
C ASP A 5 -5.25 -12.81 -11.44
N GLN A 6 -4.10 -12.21 -11.10
CA GLN A 6 -2.94 -12.91 -10.52
C GLN A 6 -3.23 -13.43 -9.10
N ALA A 7 -3.82 -12.61 -8.24
CA ALA A 7 -4.16 -13.01 -6.87
C ALA A 7 -5.13 -14.20 -6.81
N VAL A 8 -6.00 -14.36 -7.82
CA VAL A 8 -6.87 -15.53 -7.94
C VAL A 8 -6.12 -16.77 -8.42
N ALA A 9 -5.13 -16.59 -9.30
CA ALA A 9 -4.37 -17.69 -9.91
C ALA A 9 -3.24 -18.22 -9.02
N ASP A 10 -2.72 -17.39 -8.12
CA ASP A 10 -1.59 -17.71 -7.25
C ASP A 10 -2.01 -17.70 -5.76
N PRO A 11 -2.17 -18.87 -5.13
CA PRO A 11 -2.49 -18.96 -3.70
C PRO A 11 -1.44 -18.31 -2.78
N ALA A 12 -0.19 -18.19 -3.23
CA ALA A 12 0.91 -17.59 -2.47
C ALA A 12 1.05 -16.08 -2.74
N PHE A 13 0.14 -15.48 -3.52
CA PHE A 13 0.22 -14.07 -3.89
C PHE A 13 0.30 -13.11 -2.69
N PHE A 14 -0.31 -13.49 -1.57
CA PHE A 14 -0.30 -12.72 -0.32
C PHE A 14 0.71 -13.22 0.72
N ASP A 15 1.51 -14.23 0.39
CA ASP A 15 2.56 -14.70 1.28
C ASP A 15 3.63 -13.62 1.47
N GLU A 16 4.27 -13.62 2.63
CA GLU A 16 5.33 -12.68 2.92
C GLU A 16 6.50 -12.87 1.95
N PRO A 17 6.89 -11.83 1.18
CA PRO A 17 8.01 -11.95 0.26
C PRO A 17 9.32 -12.16 1.04
N SER A 18 10.18 -13.05 0.54
CA SER A 18 11.47 -13.36 1.16
C SER A 18 12.44 -12.17 1.23
N VAL A 19 12.17 -11.12 0.45
CA VAL A 19 12.93 -9.87 0.46
C VAL A 19 11.95 -8.68 0.35
N SER A 20 11.97 -7.79 1.34
CA SER A 20 11.28 -6.49 1.26
C SER A 20 12.12 -5.53 0.41
N ASP A 21 12.24 -5.79 -0.89
CA ASP A 21 12.98 -4.93 -1.82
C ASP A 21 12.27 -3.61 -2.11
N GLN A 22 11.02 -3.48 -1.66
CA GLN A 22 10.16 -2.35 -1.99
C GLN A 22 10.14 -1.26 -0.90
N GLY A 23 10.93 -1.41 0.17
CA GLY A 23 11.11 -0.38 1.20
C GLY A 23 9.86 -0.15 2.07
N PHE A 24 8.99 -1.15 2.19
CA PHE A 24 7.85 -1.08 3.11
C PHE A 24 8.29 -1.39 4.53
N GLU A 25 7.96 -0.47 5.45
CA GLU A 25 8.21 -0.60 6.88
C GLU A 25 6.90 -0.51 7.64
N ARG A 26 6.59 -1.55 8.43
CA ARG A 26 5.46 -1.52 9.37
C ARG A 26 5.99 -1.34 10.79
N LEU A 27 5.60 -0.26 11.46
CA LEU A 27 5.96 0.02 12.83
C LEU A 27 4.81 0.72 13.56
N ASP A 28 4.45 0.25 14.75
CA ASP A 28 3.46 0.87 15.64
C ASP A 28 2.11 1.22 14.97
N GLY A 29 1.62 0.33 14.10
CA GLY A 29 0.36 0.53 13.38
C GLY A 29 0.44 1.53 12.23
N TRP A 30 1.65 1.90 11.80
CA TRP A 30 1.89 2.70 10.60
C TRP A 30 2.61 1.88 9.54
N LEU A 31 2.25 2.12 8.28
CA LEU A 31 2.96 1.66 7.10
C LEU A 31 3.70 2.85 6.49
N LYS A 32 5.01 2.71 6.30
CA LYS A 32 5.85 3.69 5.61
C LYS A 32 6.46 3.07 4.37
N PHE A 33 6.56 3.85 3.30
CA PHE A 33 7.19 3.43 2.05
C PHE A 33 7.58 4.64 1.19
N PRO A 34 8.49 4.47 0.22
CA PRO A 34 8.88 5.53 -0.70
C PRO A 34 7.69 6.01 -1.56
N SER A 35 7.55 7.33 -1.68
CA SER A 35 6.65 7.96 -2.65
C SER A 35 7.18 7.76 -4.08
N ASP A 36 6.27 7.63 -5.04
CA ASP A 36 6.60 7.67 -6.48
C ASP A 36 6.93 9.09 -6.96
N ILE A 37 6.54 10.10 -6.18
CA ILE A 37 6.89 11.51 -6.37
C ILE A 37 8.15 11.83 -5.55
N SER A 38 9.17 12.37 -6.21
CA SER A 38 10.40 12.86 -5.59
C SER A 38 10.43 14.39 -5.59
N THR A 39 10.85 14.94 -4.45
CA THR A 39 11.02 16.37 -4.19
C THR A 39 12.36 16.60 -3.49
N ASP A 40 12.78 17.85 -3.43
CA ASP A 40 13.96 18.31 -2.68
C ASP A 40 13.79 18.24 -1.16
N ILE A 41 12.57 18.02 -0.67
CA ILE A 41 12.27 17.82 0.75
C ILE A 41 12.11 16.32 1.02
N GLU A 42 13.10 15.73 1.67
CA GLU A 42 13.15 14.28 1.96
C GLU A 42 11.87 13.73 2.61
N GLN A 43 11.25 14.49 3.52
CA GLN A 43 10.03 14.07 4.21
C GLN A 43 8.83 13.92 3.26
N ASN A 44 8.78 14.68 2.16
CA ASN A 44 7.70 14.58 1.18
C ASN A 44 7.87 13.35 0.27
N ASN A 45 9.04 12.71 0.30
CA ASN A 45 9.35 11.51 -0.49
C ASN A 45 8.94 10.22 0.23
N VAL A 46 8.31 10.32 1.42
CA VAL A 46 7.89 9.18 2.22
C VAL A 46 6.38 9.24 2.45
N VAL A 47 5.68 8.17 2.10
CA VAL A 47 4.27 7.99 2.43
C VAL A 47 4.17 7.40 3.83
N SER A 48 3.24 7.89 4.63
CA SER A 48 2.88 7.30 5.93
C SER A 48 1.37 7.04 5.97
N ALA A 49 0.98 5.77 6.10
CA ALA A 49 -0.41 5.34 6.16
C ALA A 49 -0.72 4.70 7.52
N LYS A 50 -1.84 5.08 8.12
CA LYS A 50 -2.28 4.48 9.39
C LYS A 50 -3.00 3.16 9.11
N ILE A 51 -2.55 2.10 9.77
CA ILE A 51 -3.23 0.82 9.84
C ILE A 51 -4.08 0.82 11.11
N THR A 52 -5.37 0.55 10.95
CA THR A 52 -6.29 0.37 12.07
C THR A 52 -6.84 -1.04 12.04
N GLU A 53 -6.87 -1.69 13.19
CA GLU A 53 -7.51 -2.99 13.31
C GLU A 53 -9.03 -2.85 13.28
N SER A 54 -9.65 -3.80 12.62
CA SER A 54 -11.10 -3.97 12.51
C SER A 54 -11.54 -5.06 13.50
N GLY A 55 -12.80 -5.01 13.95
CA GLY A 55 -13.37 -6.07 14.79
C GLY A 55 -13.62 -7.39 14.05
N SER A 56 -13.47 -7.42 12.72
CA SER A 56 -13.54 -8.62 11.87
C SER A 56 -12.36 -8.63 10.88
N CYS A 57 -11.80 -9.81 10.63
CA CYS A 57 -10.75 -10.04 9.64
C CYS A 57 -11.29 -10.50 8.28
N ASP A 58 -12.62 -10.53 8.09
CA ASP A 58 -13.24 -11.04 6.86
C ASP A 58 -13.17 -10.03 5.71
N GLN A 59 -12.89 -8.76 6.02
CA GLN A 59 -12.87 -7.66 5.08
C GLN A 59 -11.74 -6.68 5.40
N ALA A 60 -11.20 -6.07 4.36
CA ALA A 60 -10.27 -4.94 4.46
C ALA A 60 -10.89 -3.70 3.81
N MET A 61 -10.68 -2.53 4.41
CA MET A 61 -11.05 -1.25 3.83
C MET A 61 -9.80 -0.45 3.51
N VAL A 62 -9.67 -0.02 2.25
CA VAL A 62 -8.56 0.80 1.78
C VAL A 62 -9.09 2.17 1.40
N ILE A 63 -8.54 3.23 2.01
CA ILE A 63 -8.93 4.62 1.75
C ILE A 63 -7.83 5.29 0.93
N PHE A 64 -8.16 5.72 -0.29
CA PHE A 64 -7.25 6.47 -1.14
C PHE A 64 -7.54 7.97 -1.03
N HIS A 65 -6.60 8.74 -0.47
CA HIS A 65 -6.68 10.19 -0.49
C HIS A 65 -6.23 10.70 -1.86
N HIS A 66 -7.10 11.48 -2.52
CA HIS A 66 -6.87 11.97 -3.89
C HIS A 66 -5.79 13.05 -4.04
N TRP A 67 -5.17 13.50 -2.94
CA TRP A 67 -4.31 14.69 -2.93
C TRP A 67 -3.12 14.60 -3.91
N ASN A 68 -2.63 13.39 -4.24
CA ASN A 68 -1.53 13.15 -5.19
C ASN A 68 -1.85 12.10 -6.28
N ALA A 69 -3.12 11.84 -6.58
CA ALA A 69 -3.46 10.83 -7.59
C ALA A 69 -3.08 11.31 -9.01
N SER A 70 -2.20 10.57 -9.70
CA SER A 70 -1.80 10.86 -11.10
C SER A 70 -2.90 10.59 -12.12
N ALA A 71 -3.88 9.76 -11.75
CA ALA A 71 -5.07 9.50 -12.53
C ALA A 71 -6.30 9.40 -11.63
N ARG A 72 -7.43 9.90 -12.13
CA ARG A 72 -8.73 9.67 -11.51
C ARG A 72 -9.13 8.21 -11.74
N ASN A 73 -9.54 7.52 -10.67
CA ASN A 73 -10.14 6.21 -10.81
C ASN A 73 -11.44 6.35 -11.61
N ARG A 74 -11.48 5.74 -12.80
CA ARG A 74 -12.66 5.75 -13.68
C ARG A 74 -13.63 4.68 -13.17
N GLN A 75 -14.34 4.98 -12.09
CA GLN A 75 -15.57 4.27 -11.77
C GLN A 75 -16.69 4.78 -12.68
#